data_AF-A0A1W9LN57-F1
#
_entry.id   AF-A0A1W9LN57-F1
#
_cell.length_a   1.000
_cell.length_b   1.000
_cell.length_c   1.000
_cell.angle_alpha   90.00
_cell.angle_beta   90.00
_cell.angle_gamma   90.00
#
_symmetry.space_group_name_H-M   'P 1'
#
loop_
_entity.id
_entity.type
_entity.pdbx_description
1 polymer ?
#
loop_
_entity_poly.entity_id
_entity_poly.type
_entity_poly.pdbx_seq_one_letter_code
_entity_poly.pdbx_strand_id
1 'polypeptide(L)'
;METNILKALNNMSTLKNFKLAELYSGQNRMNNLGTALEYFVRDIFCSSIDVVGLENKDKKHSEHLSYLGNQNNPPDFIVKNGDAVEVKKIGGLVGSIALNSSYPKSKLHSDDVRILQSCRECDGGNWSKKDIIYAVGSVSESKIKTLWFVYGDCYAADREVYEKTFKSISKKVHEIDHLEFTAETNEIAGVRKIDPLGITYLRVRGMWGIDTPHKVFGSLTEFSRESDFSAFALMLDEKYKSFPKQDRDNIESNSSIKIKSVEIKSPNNPANYLKAKLLCIVK
;
A
#
# COMPACT_ATOMS: atom_id res chain seq x y z
N MET A 1 3.74 15.18 -17.04
CA MET A 1 2.82 14.12 -17.53
C MET A 1 2.25 13.40 -16.32
N GLU A 2 0.92 13.31 -16.21
CA GLU A 2 0.27 12.60 -15.09
C GLU A 2 0.48 11.09 -15.22
N THR A 3 0.73 10.41 -14.09
CA THR A 3 0.81 8.94 -14.02
C THR A 3 -0.33 8.34 -13.19
N ASN A 4 -0.56 7.04 -13.30
CA ASN A 4 -1.55 6.29 -12.53
C ASN A 4 -1.28 4.77 -12.63
N ILE A 5 -2.08 3.96 -11.93
CA ILE A 5 -1.93 2.51 -11.91
C ILE A 5 -2.08 1.86 -13.30
N LEU A 6 -2.93 2.39 -14.18
CA LEU A 6 -3.11 1.85 -15.54
C LEU A 6 -1.82 2.03 -16.36
N LYS A 7 -1.18 3.19 -16.28
CA LYS A 7 0.14 3.40 -16.90
C LYS A 7 1.21 2.51 -16.27
N ALA A 8 1.21 2.36 -14.95
CA ALA A 8 2.15 1.48 -14.26
C ALA A 8 2.03 0.01 -14.71
N LEU A 9 0.82 -0.51 -14.89
CA LEU A 9 0.58 -1.85 -15.41
C LEU A 9 1.04 -2.00 -16.86
N ASN A 10 0.78 -1.00 -17.71
CA ASN A 10 1.30 -0.99 -19.08
C ASN A 10 2.84 -1.03 -19.10
N ASN A 11 3.50 -0.16 -18.33
CA ASN A 11 4.97 -0.16 -18.20
C ASN A 11 5.49 -1.52 -17.72
N MET A 12 4.84 -2.13 -16.73
CA MET A 12 5.23 -3.43 -16.19
C MET A 12 5.00 -4.59 -17.18
N SER A 13 3.99 -4.48 -18.04
CA SER A 13 3.67 -5.49 -19.04
C SER A 13 4.79 -5.67 -20.08
N THR A 14 5.64 -4.66 -20.29
CA THR A 14 6.77 -4.75 -21.24
C THR A 14 8.05 -5.34 -20.62
N LEU A 15 8.14 -5.41 -19.29
CA LEU A 15 9.35 -5.86 -18.58
C LEU A 15 9.60 -7.36 -18.73
N LYS A 16 10.85 -7.77 -18.87
CA LYS A 16 11.23 -9.20 -18.92
C LYS A 16 11.90 -9.70 -17.64
N ASN A 17 12.42 -8.78 -16.82
CA ASN A 17 13.14 -9.11 -15.60
C ASN A 17 12.44 -8.51 -14.37
N PHE A 18 12.30 -9.33 -13.33
CA PHE A 18 11.68 -8.98 -12.05
C PHE A 18 12.60 -9.31 -10.85
N LYS A 19 13.90 -9.47 -11.11
CA LYS A 19 14.92 -9.63 -10.07
C LYS A 19 15.39 -8.26 -9.59
N LEU A 20 15.00 -7.90 -8.37
CA LEU A 20 15.33 -6.64 -7.73
C LEU A 20 16.84 -6.43 -7.61
N ALA A 21 17.59 -7.49 -7.28
CA ALA A 21 19.04 -7.42 -7.13
C ALA A 21 19.74 -7.05 -8.44
N GLU A 22 19.23 -7.49 -9.59
CA GLU A 22 19.80 -7.16 -10.91
C GLU A 22 19.40 -5.75 -11.35
N LEU A 23 18.15 -5.34 -11.08
CA LEU A 23 17.67 -3.99 -11.39
C LEU A 23 18.41 -2.89 -10.60
N TYR A 24 18.91 -3.24 -9.41
CA TYR A 24 19.47 -2.29 -8.46
C TYR A 24 20.87 -2.67 -7.95
N SER A 25 21.58 -3.53 -8.68
CA SER A 25 22.93 -4.00 -8.31
C SER A 25 23.89 -2.82 -8.15
N GLY A 26 24.70 -2.84 -7.09
CA GLY A 26 25.73 -1.82 -6.83
C GLY A 26 25.22 -0.56 -6.11
N GLN A 27 23.93 -0.49 -5.75
CA GLN A 27 23.37 0.63 -5.01
C GLN A 27 23.22 0.26 -3.52
N ASN A 28 24.19 0.65 -2.69
CA ASN A 28 24.23 0.34 -1.25
C ASN A 28 22.93 0.68 -0.49
N ARG A 29 22.15 1.67 -0.97
CA ARG A 29 20.85 2.05 -0.40
C ARG A 29 19.75 0.99 -0.59
N MET A 30 19.92 0.03 -1.49
CA MET A 30 18.89 -0.92 -1.92
C MET A 30 19.17 -2.37 -1.50
N ASN A 31 20.10 -2.56 -0.56
CA ASN A 31 20.40 -3.88 0.02
C ASN A 31 19.21 -4.48 0.80
N ASN A 32 18.22 -3.66 1.18
CA ASN A 32 16.96 -4.12 1.76
C ASN A 32 15.92 -4.41 0.66
N LEU A 33 15.43 -5.65 0.58
CA LEU A 33 14.45 -6.08 -0.42
C LEU A 33 13.10 -5.33 -0.34
N GLY A 34 12.70 -4.84 0.83
CA GLY A 34 11.52 -3.99 0.98
C GLY A 34 11.70 -2.65 0.28
N THR A 35 12.81 -1.97 0.56
CA THR A 35 13.18 -0.71 -0.11
C THR A 35 13.37 -0.91 -1.62
N ALA A 36 13.96 -2.02 -2.04
CA ALA A 36 14.10 -2.34 -3.47
C ALA A 36 12.73 -2.53 -4.15
N LEU A 37 11.78 -3.18 -3.47
CA LEU A 37 10.40 -3.31 -3.96
C LEU A 37 9.69 -1.96 -4.03
N GLU A 38 9.82 -1.10 -3.02
CA GLU A 38 9.28 0.26 -3.03
C GLU A 38 9.77 1.04 -4.24
N TYR A 39 11.08 0.99 -4.50
CA TYR A 39 11.70 1.68 -5.60
C TYR A 39 11.26 1.11 -6.97
N PHE A 40 11.12 -0.22 -7.07
CA PHE A 40 10.53 -0.87 -8.25
C PHE A 40 9.12 -0.37 -8.54
N VAL A 41 8.28 -0.31 -7.50
CA VAL A 41 6.91 0.19 -7.63
C VAL A 41 6.93 1.66 -8.06
N ARG A 42 7.79 2.51 -7.51
CA ARG A 42 7.95 3.90 -7.98
C ARG A 42 8.38 3.97 -9.44
N ASP A 43 9.33 3.12 -9.84
CA ASP A 43 9.87 3.11 -11.19
C ASP A 43 8.83 2.74 -12.25
N ILE A 44 7.96 1.76 -11.98
CA ILE A 44 6.88 1.43 -12.92
C ILE A 44 5.83 2.53 -12.98
N PHE A 45 5.55 3.24 -11.87
CA PHE A 45 4.65 4.40 -11.90
C PHE A 45 5.29 5.58 -12.66
N CYS A 46 6.59 5.80 -12.55
CA CYS A 46 7.27 6.95 -13.15
C CYS A 46 7.86 6.67 -14.55
N SER A 47 7.58 5.49 -15.13
CA SER A 47 8.22 5.01 -16.38
C SER A 47 9.75 5.12 -16.35
N SER A 48 10.37 4.78 -15.21
CA SER A 48 11.80 5.05 -14.96
C SER A 48 12.64 3.79 -14.70
N ILE A 49 12.14 2.59 -15.00
CA ILE A 49 12.90 1.34 -14.87
C ILE A 49 14.27 1.43 -15.56
N ASP A 50 14.31 1.88 -16.81
CA ASP A 50 15.52 1.92 -17.64
C ASP A 50 16.39 3.18 -17.43
N VAL A 51 15.95 4.12 -16.58
CA VAL A 51 16.73 5.32 -16.27
C VAL A 51 17.96 4.92 -15.45
N VAL A 52 19.15 5.25 -15.96
CA VAL A 52 20.42 4.90 -15.30
C VAL A 52 20.79 5.94 -14.23
N GLY A 53 21.14 5.44 -13.05
CA GLY A 53 21.61 6.25 -11.92
C GLY A 53 20.49 6.71 -10.98
N LEU A 54 20.74 6.62 -9.67
CA LEU A 54 19.77 6.99 -8.63
C LEU A 54 19.30 8.43 -8.75
N GLU A 55 20.21 9.38 -8.94
CA GLU A 55 19.88 10.80 -9.01
C GLU A 55 18.94 11.12 -10.19
N ASN A 56 19.14 10.47 -11.33
CA ASN A 56 18.27 10.65 -12.50
C ASN A 56 16.89 10.02 -12.27
N LYS A 57 16.83 8.86 -11.61
CA LYS A 57 15.56 8.25 -11.20
C LYS A 57 14.83 9.13 -10.19
N ASP A 58 15.52 9.67 -9.18
CA ASP A 58 14.94 10.58 -8.18
C ASP A 58 14.37 11.85 -8.83
N LYS A 59 15.11 12.46 -9.77
CA LYS A 59 14.61 13.57 -10.59
C LYS A 59 13.36 13.17 -11.35
N LYS A 60 13.35 11.99 -11.99
CA LYS A 60 12.20 11.49 -12.73
C LYS A 60 11.00 11.24 -11.82
N HIS A 61 11.20 10.65 -10.64
CA HIS A 61 10.17 10.46 -9.64
C HIS A 61 9.57 11.80 -9.21
N SER A 62 10.39 12.84 -8.99
CA SER A 62 9.93 14.18 -8.62
C SER A 62 9.02 14.84 -9.67
N GLU A 63 9.09 14.44 -10.95
CA GLU A 63 8.20 14.94 -12.00
C GLU A 63 6.77 14.41 -11.83
N HIS A 64 6.62 13.22 -11.27
CA HIS A 64 5.36 12.45 -11.22
C HIS A 64 4.76 12.30 -9.82
N LEU A 65 5.57 12.41 -8.78
CA LEU A 65 5.15 12.20 -7.39
C LEU A 65 5.05 13.52 -6.62
N SER A 66 4.00 13.68 -5.81
CA SER A 66 3.79 14.85 -4.95
C SER A 66 4.29 14.64 -3.53
N TYR A 67 4.51 13.38 -3.15
CA TYR A 67 5.03 13.02 -1.84
C TYR A 67 5.85 11.72 -1.92
N LEU A 68 6.94 11.68 -1.15
CA LEU A 68 7.74 10.49 -0.87
C LEU A 68 7.76 10.27 0.65
N GLY A 69 7.33 9.09 1.06
CA GLY A 69 7.22 8.69 2.46
C GLY A 69 8.53 8.34 3.12
N ASN A 70 8.43 7.95 4.38
CA ASN A 70 9.53 7.39 5.15
C ASN A 70 9.08 6.10 5.86
N GLN A 71 10.02 5.39 6.48
CA GLN A 71 9.76 4.10 7.12
C GLN A 71 8.71 4.11 8.25
N ASN A 72 8.43 5.28 8.85
CA ASN A 72 7.58 5.41 10.03
C ASN A 72 6.20 5.97 9.73
N ASN A 73 6.00 6.63 8.58
CA ASN A 73 4.80 7.38 8.27
C ASN A 73 4.27 7.02 6.88
N PRO A 74 3.05 6.47 6.77
CA PRO A 74 2.43 6.22 5.48
C PRO A 74 1.99 7.53 4.79
N PRO A 75 1.78 7.50 3.46
CA PRO A 75 2.07 6.40 2.55
C PRO A 75 3.53 6.40 2.07
N ASP A 76 3.98 5.33 1.41
CA ASP A 76 5.33 5.27 0.82
C ASP A 76 5.55 6.30 -0.31
N PHE A 77 4.50 6.62 -1.06
CA PHE A 77 4.48 7.77 -1.98
C PHE A 77 3.05 8.19 -2.37
N ILE A 78 2.90 9.39 -2.94
CA ILE A 78 1.66 9.88 -3.56
C ILE A 78 1.98 10.32 -4.99
N VAL A 79 1.16 9.86 -5.93
CA VAL A 79 1.18 10.34 -7.31
C VAL A 79 0.59 11.75 -7.36
N LYS A 80 1.22 12.69 -8.08
CA LYS A 80 0.72 14.07 -8.23
C LYS A 80 -0.75 14.08 -8.65
N ASN A 81 -1.57 14.77 -7.88
CA ASN A 81 -3.02 14.86 -8.07
C ASN A 81 -3.72 13.48 -8.16
N GLY A 82 -3.14 12.46 -7.57
CA GLY A 82 -3.58 11.07 -7.74
C GLY A 82 -3.59 10.28 -6.44
N ASP A 83 -3.39 8.98 -6.59
CA ASP A 83 -3.54 8.00 -5.54
C ASP A 83 -2.29 7.90 -4.65
N ALA A 84 -2.51 7.61 -3.38
CA ALA A 84 -1.48 7.18 -2.45
C ALA A 84 -1.12 5.71 -2.69
N VAL A 85 0.14 5.34 -2.46
CA VAL A 85 0.60 3.95 -2.60
C VAL A 85 1.37 3.54 -1.35
N GLU A 86 0.96 2.42 -0.77
CA GLU A 86 1.61 1.76 0.36
C GLU A 86 2.14 0.40 -0.12
N VAL A 87 3.44 0.21 -0.03
CA VAL A 87 4.15 -0.97 -0.49
C VAL A 87 4.41 -1.90 0.68
N LYS A 88 4.19 -3.20 0.47
CA LYS A 88 4.48 -4.23 1.46
C LYS A 88 5.14 -5.43 0.82
N LYS A 89 6.31 -5.81 1.34
CA LYS A 89 6.99 -7.06 0.98
C LYS A 89 6.48 -8.19 1.86
N ILE A 90 6.10 -9.30 1.24
CA ILE A 90 5.78 -10.57 1.91
C ILE A 90 6.69 -11.69 1.42
N GLY A 91 6.86 -12.73 2.24
CA GLY A 91 7.65 -13.92 1.89
C GLY A 91 6.83 -15.01 1.20
N GLY A 92 5.56 -15.16 1.57
CA GLY A 92 4.64 -16.16 1.01
C GLY A 92 3.33 -15.53 0.54
N LEU A 93 2.64 -16.21 -0.36
CA LEU A 93 1.41 -15.71 -0.99
C LEU A 93 0.22 -15.70 -0.02
N VAL A 94 0.12 -16.70 0.85
CA VAL A 94 -0.98 -16.87 1.79
C VAL A 94 -0.46 -16.63 3.19
N GLY A 95 -1.08 -15.71 3.92
CA GLY A 95 -0.70 -15.36 5.27
C GLY A 95 -1.33 -14.04 5.69
N SER A 96 -0.71 -13.37 6.66
CA SER A 96 -1.09 -12.04 7.13
C SER A 96 0.04 -11.04 6.96
N ILE A 97 -0.30 -9.81 6.58
CA ILE A 97 0.58 -8.65 6.54
C ILE A 97 0.44 -7.93 7.87
N ALA A 98 1.54 -7.77 8.60
CA ALA A 98 1.58 -6.93 9.78
C ALA A 98 1.58 -5.45 9.36
N LEU A 99 0.67 -4.68 9.94
CA LEU A 99 0.58 -3.23 9.78
C LEU A 99 0.96 -2.60 11.12
N ASN A 100 2.24 -2.23 11.21
CA ASN A 100 2.78 -1.62 12.41
C ASN A 100 2.21 -0.20 12.57
N SER A 101 1.74 0.12 13.77
CA SER A 101 1.34 1.48 14.18
C SER A 101 0.15 2.10 13.41
N SER A 102 -0.47 1.38 12.46
CA SER A 102 -1.68 1.85 11.78
C SER A 102 -2.60 0.70 11.37
N TYR A 103 -3.91 0.94 11.44
CA TYR A 103 -4.93 0.02 10.95
C TYR A 103 -5.00 0.04 9.41
N PRO A 104 -5.55 -1.01 8.76
CA PRO A 104 -5.80 -1.03 7.33
C PRO A 104 -6.73 0.11 6.89
N LYS A 105 -6.44 0.77 5.78
CA LYS A 105 -7.12 1.99 5.35
C LYS A 105 -7.90 1.75 4.06
N SER A 106 -9.19 2.07 4.05
CA SER A 106 -9.94 2.14 2.79
C SER A 106 -9.53 3.36 1.94
N LYS A 107 -9.24 4.48 2.60
CA LYS A 107 -8.73 5.74 2.02
C LYS A 107 -7.63 6.34 2.90
N LEU A 108 -6.76 7.14 2.31
CA LEU A 108 -5.86 8.02 3.06
C LEU A 108 -6.62 9.30 3.41
N HIS A 109 -6.62 9.71 4.68
CA HIS A 109 -7.28 10.94 5.13
C HIS A 109 -6.24 11.99 5.51
N SER A 110 -6.45 13.25 5.11
CA SER A 110 -5.51 14.34 5.39
C SER A 110 -5.47 14.75 6.86
N ASP A 111 -6.47 14.34 7.66
CA ASP A 111 -6.54 14.56 9.10
C ASP A 111 -5.91 13.42 9.92
N ASP A 112 -5.42 12.33 9.30
CA ASP A 112 -4.83 11.20 10.00
C ASP A 112 -3.52 11.59 10.70
N VAL A 113 -3.50 11.68 12.03
CA VAL A 113 -2.34 12.02 12.87
C VAL A 113 -1.05 11.22 12.60
N ARG A 114 -1.11 10.09 11.90
CA ARG A 114 0.05 9.25 11.57
C ARG A 114 0.77 9.68 10.29
N ILE A 115 0.17 10.53 9.44
CA ILE A 115 0.83 11.04 8.24
C ILE A 115 1.58 12.33 8.54
N LEU A 116 2.72 12.53 7.86
CA LEU A 116 3.54 13.72 8.03
C LEU A 116 2.85 14.98 7.50
N GLN A 117 3.26 16.14 8.03
CA GLN A 117 2.80 17.44 7.55
C GLN A 117 3.06 17.62 6.04
N SER A 118 4.25 17.23 5.55
CA SER A 118 4.58 17.27 4.13
C SER A 118 3.70 16.35 3.26
N CYS A 119 3.14 15.28 3.83
CA CYS A 119 2.14 14.46 3.16
C CYS A 119 0.80 15.21 3.05
N ARG A 120 0.37 15.88 4.14
CA ARG A 120 -0.86 16.68 4.15
C ARG A 120 -0.79 17.80 3.13
N GLU A 121 0.33 18.50 3.08
CA GLU A 121 0.58 19.65 2.21
C GLU A 121 0.84 19.29 0.74
N CYS A 122 0.98 18.00 0.42
CA CYS A 122 1.16 17.57 -0.97
C CYS A 122 -0.03 18.00 -1.85
N ASP A 123 0.22 18.18 -3.15
CA ASP A 123 -0.77 18.69 -4.11
C ASP A 123 -1.44 20.01 -3.67
N GLY A 124 -0.71 20.83 -2.89
CA GLY A 124 -1.19 22.12 -2.38
C GLY A 124 -2.09 22.02 -1.14
N GLY A 125 -2.19 20.85 -0.49
CA GLY A 125 -2.92 20.68 0.77
C GLY A 125 -4.45 20.66 0.66
N ASN A 126 -4.98 20.82 -0.54
CA ASN A 126 -6.42 20.94 -0.78
C ASN A 126 -7.07 19.58 -1.04
N TRP A 127 -6.98 18.66 -0.08
CA TRP A 127 -7.64 17.36 -0.16
C TRP A 127 -8.09 16.89 1.23
N SER A 128 -9.25 16.23 1.29
CA SER A 128 -9.75 15.58 2.52
C SER A 128 -9.41 14.09 2.56
N LYS A 129 -9.50 13.43 1.41
CA LYS A 129 -9.18 12.02 1.22
C LYS A 129 -8.53 11.76 -0.14
N LYS A 130 -7.66 10.75 -0.18
CA LYS A 130 -7.10 10.17 -1.41
C LYS A 130 -7.38 8.66 -1.41
N ASP A 131 -7.52 8.09 -2.60
CA ASP A 131 -7.49 6.64 -2.73
C ASP A 131 -6.11 6.12 -2.33
N ILE A 132 -6.07 4.92 -1.76
CA ILE A 132 -4.83 4.26 -1.38
C ILE A 132 -4.74 2.91 -2.06
N ILE A 133 -3.56 2.61 -2.63
CA ILE A 133 -3.25 1.35 -3.27
C ILE A 133 -2.28 0.59 -2.37
N TYR A 134 -2.65 -0.64 -2.01
CA TYR A 134 -1.73 -1.59 -1.38
C TYR A 134 -0.96 -2.34 -2.46
N ALA A 135 0.31 -1.97 -2.64
CA ALA A 135 1.26 -2.63 -3.53
C ALA A 135 1.98 -3.77 -2.78
N VAL A 136 1.42 -4.97 -2.81
CA VAL A 136 1.91 -6.12 -2.04
C VAL A 136 2.71 -7.07 -2.92
N GLY A 137 4.03 -7.11 -2.72
CA GLY A 137 4.94 -7.96 -3.48
C GLY A 137 5.40 -9.20 -2.70
N SER A 138 5.17 -10.40 -3.25
CA SER A 138 5.79 -11.63 -2.76
C SER A 138 7.18 -11.76 -3.36
N VAL A 139 8.22 -11.63 -2.53
CA VAL A 139 9.62 -11.64 -2.98
C VAL A 139 10.35 -12.83 -2.37
N SER A 140 10.90 -13.67 -3.23
CA SER A 140 11.75 -14.82 -2.89
C SER A 140 13.05 -14.75 -3.70
N GLU A 141 14.19 -14.98 -3.05
CA GLU A 141 15.52 -14.96 -3.71
C GLU A 141 15.75 -13.68 -4.54
N SER A 142 15.34 -12.53 -3.99
CA SER A 142 15.42 -11.23 -4.67
C SER A 142 14.62 -11.09 -5.97
N LYS A 143 13.77 -12.08 -6.31
CA LYS A 143 12.83 -12.05 -7.45
C LYS A 143 11.41 -11.78 -6.94
N ILE A 144 10.72 -10.83 -7.56
CA ILE A 144 9.29 -10.65 -7.34
C ILE A 144 8.57 -11.80 -8.04
N LYS A 145 7.83 -12.62 -7.29
CA LYS A 145 7.01 -13.71 -7.82
C LYS A 145 5.60 -13.26 -8.10
N THR A 146 5.02 -12.49 -7.18
CA THR A 146 3.72 -11.86 -7.39
C THR A 146 3.71 -10.42 -6.94
N LEU A 147 2.92 -9.57 -7.60
CA LEU A 147 2.71 -8.19 -7.21
C LEU A 147 1.23 -7.82 -7.32
N TRP A 148 0.60 -7.56 -6.18
CA TRP A 148 -0.78 -7.10 -6.09
C TRP A 148 -0.84 -5.60 -5.93
N PHE A 149 -1.79 -4.97 -6.61
CA PHE A 149 -2.21 -3.59 -6.42
C PHE A 149 -3.69 -3.60 -6.06
N VAL A 150 -4.01 -3.49 -4.78
CA VAL A 150 -5.41 -3.51 -4.34
C VAL A 150 -5.80 -2.15 -3.78
N TYR A 151 -6.86 -1.57 -4.32
CA TYR A 151 -7.42 -0.34 -3.75
C TYR A 151 -7.97 -0.60 -2.35
N GLY A 152 -7.72 0.33 -1.43
CA GLY A 152 -8.08 0.19 -0.02
C GLY A 152 -9.56 -0.09 0.19
N ASP A 153 -10.45 0.54 -0.59
CA ASP A 153 -11.90 0.35 -0.51
C ASP A 153 -12.40 -1.02 -1.00
N CYS A 154 -11.53 -1.79 -1.66
CA CYS A 154 -11.76 -3.20 -1.98
C CYS A 154 -11.30 -4.13 -0.85
N TYR A 155 -10.44 -3.67 0.07
CA TYR A 155 -9.61 -4.53 0.92
C TYR A 155 -9.81 -4.29 2.42
N ALA A 156 -10.12 -3.05 2.81
CA ALA A 156 -10.29 -2.62 4.19
C ALA A 156 -11.61 -1.89 4.36
N ALA A 157 -12.18 -1.97 5.56
CA ALA A 157 -13.39 -1.26 5.90
C ALA A 157 -13.11 0.24 6.09
N ASP A 158 -14.17 1.01 6.31
CA ASP A 158 -14.06 2.44 6.61
C ASP A 158 -13.38 2.67 7.96
N ARG A 159 -12.73 3.83 8.07
CA ARG A 159 -11.88 4.21 9.20
C ARG A 159 -12.58 4.04 10.56
N GLU A 160 -13.86 4.32 10.61
CA GLU A 160 -14.71 4.29 11.80
C GLU A 160 -14.76 2.90 12.44
N VAL A 161 -14.69 1.83 11.63
CA VAL A 161 -14.70 0.43 12.13
C VAL A 161 -13.48 0.18 13.02
N TYR A 162 -12.31 0.63 12.57
CA TYR A 162 -11.05 0.44 13.29
C TYR A 162 -10.92 1.40 14.47
N GLU A 163 -11.31 2.67 14.29
CA GLU A 163 -11.28 3.66 15.36
C GLU A 163 -12.20 3.30 16.51
N LYS A 164 -13.40 2.79 16.23
CA LYS A 164 -14.34 2.33 17.26
C LYS A 164 -13.69 1.26 18.14
N THR A 165 -13.02 0.29 17.52
CA THR A 165 -12.30 -0.78 18.22
C THR A 165 -11.16 -0.21 19.06
N PHE A 166 -10.32 0.63 18.48
CA PHE A 166 -9.19 1.27 19.18
C PHE A 166 -9.66 2.10 20.38
N LYS A 167 -10.65 2.97 20.20
CA LYS A 167 -11.22 3.83 21.25
C LYS A 167 -11.83 3.00 22.38
N SER A 168 -12.52 1.90 22.06
CA SER A 168 -13.13 1.02 23.06
C SER A 168 -12.08 0.33 23.94
N ILE A 169 -11.02 -0.20 23.33
CA ILE A 169 -9.91 -0.85 24.05
C ILE A 169 -9.14 0.17 24.88
N SER A 170 -8.76 1.30 24.28
CA SER A 170 -8.02 2.35 24.96
C SER A 170 -8.79 2.89 26.17
N LYS A 171 -10.10 3.15 26.03
CA LYS A 171 -10.95 3.55 27.17
C LYS A 171 -10.89 2.55 28.32
N LYS A 172 -10.99 1.26 28.03
CA LYS A 172 -10.94 0.20 29.06
C LYS A 172 -9.58 0.07 29.75
N VAL A 173 -8.48 0.30 29.03
CA VAL A 173 -7.15 0.29 29.63
C VAL A 173 -6.98 1.48 30.59
N HIS A 174 -7.52 2.65 30.27
CA HIS A 174 -7.41 3.85 31.10
C HIS A 174 -8.34 3.85 32.34
N GLU A 175 -9.21 2.84 32.51
CA GLU A 175 -10.02 2.66 33.72
C GLU A 175 -9.20 2.03 34.90
N ILE A 176 -7.90 1.81 34.74
CA ILE A 176 -7.04 1.18 35.78
C ILE A 176 -6.46 2.25 36.72
N ASP A 177 -7.08 2.41 37.90
CA ASP A 177 -6.81 3.53 38.83
C ASP A 177 -5.38 3.62 39.40
N HIS A 178 -4.63 2.51 39.47
CA HIS A 178 -3.30 2.47 40.10
C HIS A 178 -2.13 2.72 39.14
N LEU A 179 -2.40 2.98 37.85
CA LEU A 179 -1.37 3.20 36.83
C LEU A 179 -1.26 4.68 36.49
N GLU A 180 -0.02 5.18 36.43
CA GLU A 180 0.26 6.54 35.94
C GLU A 180 0.35 6.54 34.40
N PHE A 181 -0.78 6.81 33.76
CA PHE A 181 -0.84 6.94 32.31
C PHE A 181 -0.15 8.22 31.82
N THR A 182 0.64 8.09 30.77
CA THR A 182 1.14 9.25 30.02
C THR A 182 -0.01 9.90 29.23
N ALA A 183 0.13 11.20 28.94
CA ALA A 183 -0.81 11.95 28.11
C ALA A 183 -1.17 11.23 26.80
N GLU A 184 -2.32 11.58 26.22
CA GLU A 184 -2.88 10.95 25.02
C GLU A 184 -1.82 10.78 23.92
N THR A 185 -1.68 9.54 23.44
CA THR A 185 -0.75 9.17 22.36
C THR A 185 -1.50 8.48 21.24
N ASN A 186 -0.85 8.27 20.10
CA ASN A 186 -1.33 7.40 19.03
C ASN A 186 -1.27 5.90 19.39
N GLU A 187 -1.00 5.57 20.66
CA GLU A 187 -0.89 4.23 21.21
C GLU A 187 -2.11 3.90 22.08
N ILE A 188 -2.29 2.62 22.43
CA ILE A 188 -3.42 2.21 23.27
C ILE A 188 -3.28 2.81 24.67
N ALA A 189 -2.06 2.79 25.22
CA ALA A 189 -1.67 3.42 26.48
C ALA A 189 -0.14 3.54 26.58
N GLY A 190 0.32 4.51 27.35
CA GLY A 190 1.69 4.55 27.88
C GLY A 190 1.62 4.67 29.40
N VAL A 191 2.44 3.91 30.12
CA VAL A 191 2.47 3.90 31.59
C VAL A 191 3.88 4.25 32.05
N ARG A 192 4.03 5.10 33.05
CA ARG A 192 5.33 5.47 33.63
C ARG A 192 5.40 5.11 35.11
N LYS A 193 6.61 5.22 35.66
CA LYS A 193 6.91 5.04 37.09
C LYS A 193 6.44 3.69 37.64
N ILE A 194 6.67 2.63 36.88
CA ILE A 194 6.24 1.27 37.24
C ILE A 194 7.13 0.71 38.35
N ASP A 195 8.42 1.03 38.32
CA ASP A 195 9.38 0.66 39.35
C ASP A 195 9.41 1.69 40.50
N PRO A 196 9.84 1.31 41.72
CA PRO A 196 9.89 2.21 42.88
C PRO A 196 10.77 3.46 42.71
N LEU A 197 11.76 3.45 41.80
CA LEU A 197 12.59 4.63 41.50
C LEU A 197 11.91 5.58 40.50
N GLY A 198 10.83 5.15 39.85
CA GLY A 198 10.06 5.97 38.92
C GLY A 198 10.70 6.18 37.55
N ILE A 199 11.67 5.33 37.15
CA ILE A 199 12.50 5.53 35.95
C ILE A 199 12.11 4.66 34.76
N THR A 200 11.13 3.77 34.91
CA THR A 200 10.63 2.87 33.85
C THR A 200 9.38 3.39 33.17
N TYR A 201 9.16 2.90 31.95
CA TYR A 201 7.94 3.11 31.19
C TYR A 201 7.54 1.85 30.42
N LEU A 202 6.23 1.65 30.25
CA LEU A 202 5.63 0.61 29.41
C LEU A 202 4.84 1.29 28.29
N ARG A 203 4.96 0.77 27.07
CA ARG A 203 4.14 1.18 25.92
C ARG A 203 3.22 0.05 25.53
N VAL A 204 1.93 0.34 25.41
CA VAL A 204 0.90 -0.58 24.95
C VAL A 204 0.48 -0.12 23.57
N ARG A 205 0.87 -0.87 22.53
CA ARG A 205 0.55 -0.55 21.13
C ARG A 205 -0.33 -1.63 20.52
N GLY A 206 -1.25 -1.22 19.65
CA GLY A 206 -1.95 -2.14 18.76
C GLY A 206 -1.04 -2.58 17.63
N MET A 207 -1.01 -3.89 17.36
CA MET A 207 -0.46 -4.45 16.13
C MET A 207 -1.63 -4.88 15.25
N TRP A 208 -1.81 -4.21 14.11
CA TRP A 208 -2.85 -4.57 13.18
C TRP A 208 -2.32 -5.60 12.19
N GLY A 209 -3.19 -6.47 11.70
CA GLY A 209 -2.88 -7.42 10.64
C GLY A 209 -3.98 -7.42 9.60
N ILE A 210 -3.63 -7.73 8.36
CA ILE A 210 -4.59 -7.98 7.28
C ILE A 210 -4.15 -9.18 6.46
N ASP A 211 -5.08 -10.05 6.10
CA ASP A 211 -4.79 -11.22 5.26
C ASP A 211 -4.29 -10.79 3.88
N THR A 212 -3.27 -11.44 3.34
CA THR A 212 -2.67 -11.06 2.05
C THR A 212 -3.70 -10.96 0.92
N PRO A 213 -3.51 -10.07 -0.08
CA PRO A 213 -4.44 -9.96 -1.21
C PRO A 213 -4.68 -11.29 -1.93
N HIS A 214 -3.64 -12.12 -2.05
CA HIS A 214 -3.79 -13.43 -2.66
C HIS A 214 -4.60 -14.42 -1.80
N LYS A 215 -4.55 -14.32 -0.47
CA LYS A 215 -5.43 -15.11 0.40
C LYS A 215 -6.89 -14.69 0.25
N VAL A 216 -7.16 -13.38 0.11
CA VAL A 216 -8.53 -12.84 0.03
C VAL A 216 -9.13 -12.98 -1.38
N PHE A 217 -8.36 -12.68 -2.43
CA PHE A 217 -8.84 -12.56 -3.81
C PHE A 217 -8.20 -13.56 -4.78
N GLY A 218 -7.31 -14.45 -4.32
CA GLY A 218 -6.57 -15.36 -5.19
C GLY A 218 -7.45 -16.26 -6.05
N SER A 219 -8.63 -16.64 -5.55
CA SER A 219 -9.62 -17.43 -6.28
C SER A 219 -10.21 -16.72 -7.51
N LEU A 220 -10.10 -15.40 -7.60
CA LEU A 220 -10.55 -14.61 -8.77
C LEU A 220 -9.50 -14.58 -9.89
N THR A 221 -8.27 -15.02 -9.59
CA THR A 221 -7.12 -14.92 -10.50
C THR A 221 -6.85 -16.22 -11.24
N GLU A 222 -6.10 -16.12 -12.34
CA GLU A 222 -5.52 -17.27 -13.05
C GLU A 222 -4.09 -17.57 -12.59
N PHE A 223 -3.78 -17.29 -11.32
CA PHE A 223 -2.45 -17.52 -10.77
C PHE A 223 -2.03 -18.99 -10.93
N SER A 224 -0.84 -19.18 -11.49
CA SER A 224 -0.17 -20.48 -11.56
C SER A 224 1.16 -20.40 -10.85
N ARG A 225 1.53 -21.47 -10.14
CA ARG A 225 2.87 -21.57 -9.50
C ARG A 225 3.98 -21.75 -10.52
N GLU A 226 3.65 -22.20 -11.73
CA GLU A 226 4.59 -22.38 -12.84
C GLU A 226 4.95 -21.06 -13.52
N SER A 227 4.15 -20.01 -13.29
CA SER A 227 4.43 -18.68 -13.84
C SER A 227 5.65 -18.05 -13.18
N ASP A 228 6.47 -17.41 -14.01
CA ASP A 228 7.69 -16.77 -13.57
C ASP A 228 7.42 -15.49 -12.80
N PHE A 229 6.33 -14.81 -13.18
CA PHE A 229 5.81 -13.61 -12.52
C PHE A 229 4.30 -13.49 -12.72
N SER A 230 3.59 -12.99 -11.73
CA SER A 230 2.20 -12.57 -11.90
C SER A 230 1.90 -11.26 -11.21
N ALA A 231 1.16 -10.37 -11.87
CA ALA A 231 0.66 -9.16 -11.25
C ALA A 231 -0.84 -9.03 -11.39
N PHE A 232 -1.44 -8.41 -10.38
CA PHE A 232 -2.87 -8.25 -10.28
C PHE A 232 -3.19 -6.84 -9.82
N ALA A 233 -4.17 -6.19 -10.42
CA ALA A 233 -4.73 -4.94 -9.91
C ALA A 233 -6.24 -5.10 -9.70
N LEU A 234 -6.72 -4.78 -8.51
CA LEU A 234 -8.12 -4.87 -8.14
C LEU A 234 -8.62 -3.50 -7.68
N MET A 235 -9.65 -3.00 -8.36
CA MET A 235 -10.28 -1.70 -8.09
C MET A 235 -11.77 -1.75 -8.40
N LEU A 236 -12.56 -0.92 -7.73
CA LEU A 236 -13.99 -0.80 -8.03
C LEU A 236 -14.22 -0.30 -9.47
N ASP A 237 -15.35 -0.71 -10.05
CA ASP A 237 -15.74 -0.33 -11.41
C ASP A 237 -15.80 1.21 -11.59
N GLU A 238 -16.26 1.93 -10.56
CA GLU A 238 -16.31 3.39 -10.55
C GLU A 238 -14.92 4.01 -10.62
N LYS A 239 -13.96 3.46 -9.84
CA LYS A 239 -12.56 3.90 -9.89
C LYS A 239 -11.93 3.62 -11.25
N TYR A 240 -12.18 2.45 -11.83
CA TYR A 240 -11.68 2.16 -13.17
C TYR A 240 -12.19 3.21 -14.18
N LYS A 241 -13.49 3.50 -14.16
CA LYS A 241 -14.13 4.47 -15.07
C LYS A 241 -13.65 5.91 -14.86
N SER A 242 -13.14 6.26 -13.67
CA SER A 242 -12.64 7.60 -13.38
C SER A 242 -11.28 7.90 -14.03
N PHE A 243 -10.55 6.89 -14.52
CA PHE A 243 -9.29 7.13 -15.23
C PHE A 243 -9.50 7.78 -16.62
N PRO A 244 -8.51 8.55 -17.09
CA PRO A 244 -8.54 9.13 -18.44
C PRO A 244 -8.86 8.07 -19.49
N LYS A 245 -9.72 8.42 -20.45
CA LYS A 245 -10.16 7.49 -21.49
C LYS A 245 -8.98 6.87 -22.24
N GLN A 246 -7.98 7.68 -22.61
CA GLN A 246 -6.77 7.20 -23.28
C GLN A 246 -6.04 6.10 -22.50
N ASP A 247 -5.95 6.23 -21.17
CA ASP A 247 -5.26 5.24 -20.34
C ASP A 247 -6.03 3.93 -20.25
N ARG A 248 -7.37 4.02 -20.26
CA ARG A 248 -8.25 2.85 -20.34
C ARG A 248 -8.14 2.16 -21.70
N ASP A 249 -8.25 2.91 -22.80
CA ASP A 249 -8.13 2.40 -24.17
C ASP A 249 -6.76 1.71 -24.39
N ASN A 250 -5.68 2.28 -23.83
CA ASN A 250 -4.34 1.68 -23.88
C ASN A 250 -4.25 0.35 -23.12
N ILE A 251 -4.91 0.24 -21.97
CA ILE A 251 -4.97 -1.00 -21.19
C ILE A 251 -5.85 -2.04 -21.87
N GLU A 252 -7.00 -1.65 -22.41
CA GLU A 252 -7.96 -2.53 -23.09
C GLU A 252 -7.41 -3.11 -24.40
N SER A 253 -6.53 -2.37 -25.08
CA SER A 253 -5.84 -2.82 -26.30
C SER A 253 -4.56 -3.63 -26.04
N ASN A 254 -4.09 -3.71 -24.80
CA ASN A 254 -2.87 -4.44 -24.45
C ASN A 254 -3.14 -5.94 -24.25
N SER A 255 -2.74 -6.75 -25.23
CA SER A 255 -2.92 -8.21 -25.20
C SER A 255 -2.20 -8.94 -24.06
N SER A 256 -1.21 -8.31 -23.42
CA SER A 256 -0.49 -8.86 -22.27
C SER A 256 -1.25 -8.66 -20.94
N ILE A 257 -2.35 -7.92 -20.95
CA ILE A 257 -3.14 -7.58 -19.76
C ILE A 257 -4.56 -8.10 -19.94
N LYS A 258 -4.94 -9.09 -19.14
CA LYS A 258 -6.31 -9.60 -19.12
C LYS A 258 -7.16 -8.78 -18.16
N ILE A 259 -8.32 -8.31 -18.62
CA ILE A 259 -9.26 -7.53 -17.80
C ILE A 259 -10.50 -8.37 -17.55
N LYS A 260 -10.91 -8.49 -16.28
CA LYS A 260 -12.11 -9.19 -15.86
C LYS A 260 -13.02 -8.26 -15.07
N SER A 261 -14.32 -8.34 -15.33
CA SER A 261 -15.33 -7.86 -14.40
C SER A 261 -15.54 -8.93 -13.32
N VAL A 262 -15.43 -8.56 -12.06
CA VAL A 262 -15.59 -9.47 -10.91
C VAL A 262 -16.50 -8.83 -9.86
N GLU A 263 -17.00 -9.65 -8.94
CA GLU A 263 -17.73 -9.19 -7.76
C GLU A 263 -16.97 -9.60 -6.50
N ILE A 264 -16.80 -8.67 -5.58
CA ILE A 264 -16.10 -8.89 -4.30
C ILE A 264 -17.02 -8.55 -3.14
N LYS A 265 -16.84 -9.19 -1.99
CA LYS A 265 -17.61 -8.83 -0.78
C LYS A 265 -17.20 -7.44 -0.32
N SER A 266 -18.18 -6.63 0.09
CA SER A 266 -17.89 -5.33 0.69
C SER A 266 -17.21 -5.52 2.06
N PRO A 267 -16.07 -4.85 2.31
CA PRO A 267 -15.42 -4.91 3.62
C PRO A 267 -16.24 -4.21 4.72
N ASN A 268 -17.17 -3.32 4.36
CA ASN A 268 -18.08 -2.65 5.28
C ASN A 268 -19.34 -3.46 5.59
N ASN A 269 -19.83 -4.25 4.63
CA ASN A 269 -20.99 -5.13 4.84
C ASN A 269 -20.87 -6.39 3.96
N PRO A 270 -20.44 -7.53 4.52
CA PRO A 270 -20.23 -8.76 3.76
C PRO A 270 -21.47 -9.36 3.08
N ALA A 271 -22.68 -8.88 3.40
CA ALA A 271 -23.90 -9.25 2.67
C ALA A 271 -24.00 -8.60 1.29
N ASN A 272 -23.24 -7.51 1.07
CA ASN A 272 -23.23 -6.76 -0.18
C ASN A 272 -22.03 -7.18 -1.04
N TYR A 273 -22.26 -7.25 -2.34
CA TYR A 273 -21.22 -7.43 -3.35
C TYR A 273 -20.94 -6.11 -4.07
N LEU A 274 -19.67 -5.84 -4.32
CA LEU A 274 -19.16 -4.68 -5.03
C LEU A 274 -18.67 -5.11 -6.41
N LYS A 275 -19.05 -4.37 -7.45
CA LYS A 275 -18.56 -4.58 -8.81
C LYS A 275 -17.16 -3.99 -8.96
N ALA A 276 -16.24 -4.78 -9.46
CA ALA A 276 -14.83 -4.42 -9.57
C ALA A 276 -14.21 -4.88 -10.90
N LYS A 277 -13.12 -4.22 -11.27
CA LYS A 277 -12.20 -4.65 -12.32
C LYS A 277 -10.99 -5.33 -11.71
N LEU A 278 -10.70 -6.52 -12.21
CA LEU A 278 -9.48 -7.27 -11.95
C LEU A 278 -8.65 -7.29 -13.23
N LEU A 279 -7.47 -6.68 -13.18
CA LEU A 279 -6.49 -6.70 -14.26
C LEU A 279 -5.41 -7.71 -13.90
N CYS A 280 -5.01 -8.57 -14.84
CA CYS A 280 -4.05 -9.64 -14.62
C CYS A 280 -2.94 -9.59 -15.67
N ILE A 281 -1.69 -9.73 -15.21
CA ILE A 281 -0.51 -9.98 -16.03
C ILE A 281 0.08 -11.30 -15.52
N VAL A 282 0.29 -12.25 -16.42
CA VAL A 282 0.92 -13.54 -16.10
C VAL A 282 2.03 -13.76 -17.13
N LYS A 283 3.24 -14.03 -16.65
CA LYS A 283 4.44 -14.25 -17.44
C LYS A 283 5.11 -15.55 -17.06
#